data_AF-Q75DW7-F1
#
_entry.id   AF-Q75DW7-F1
#
_cell.length_a   1.000
_cell.length_b   1.000
_cell.length_c   1.000
_cell.angle_alpha   90.00
_cell.angle_beta   90.00
_cell.angle_gamma   90.00
#
_symmetry.space_group_name_H-M   'P 1'
#
loop_
_entity.id
_entity.type
_entity.pdbx_description
1 polymer ?
#
loop_
_entity_poly.entity_id
_entity_poly.type
_entity_poly.pdbx_seq_one_letter_code
_entity_poly.pdbx_strand_id
1 'polypeptide(L)'
;MSRVAQLDSLALDSELHQGIWSEFQSQFKPVKYIDEWQLLLHTLIYHFSTHTSVAGVSTYGSQLSGVTYRTSKSTLFLVTVLVRYIHKKLSTLLVRREGYAKLYRVAAKWYHCYDLANFLSFLARPLFLSPIHRLFGIRCVRALDDPNFYLSTVYSGLEFQNRQLMWNALLELLNANFFNSHFFSKRSLVKNARPTGPEECAKCRDVPNNPYSTSCCGATYCYVCVLISLDIKFCNNCGNRGDFSAIPLYAPPRLTE
;
A
#
# COMPACT_ATOMS: atom_id res chain seq x y z
N MET A 1 -1.40 -6.86 30.19
CA MET A 1 -0.94 -7.46 28.90
C MET A 1 -2.07 -7.32 27.89
N SER A 2 -1.90 -6.59 26.77
CA SER A 2 -2.90 -6.64 25.70
C SER A 2 -2.70 -7.93 24.92
N ARG A 3 -3.45 -8.98 25.29
CA ARG A 3 -3.57 -10.23 24.50
C ARG A 3 -3.88 -9.91 23.03
N VAL A 4 -4.64 -8.83 22.85
CA VAL A 4 -4.94 -8.19 21.57
C VAL A 4 -3.67 -7.86 20.79
N ALA A 5 -2.65 -7.24 21.38
CA ALA A 5 -1.41 -6.91 20.67
C ALA A 5 -0.63 -8.14 20.19
N GLN A 6 -0.70 -9.26 20.93
CA GLN A 6 -0.05 -10.51 20.49
C GLN A 6 -0.79 -11.18 19.32
N LEU A 7 -2.13 -11.05 19.28
CA LEU A 7 -2.93 -11.55 18.17
C LEU A 7 -2.84 -10.62 16.95
N ASP A 8 -2.85 -9.31 17.18
CA ASP A 8 -2.74 -8.26 16.17
C ASP A 8 -1.38 -8.32 15.46
N SER A 9 -0.29 -8.50 16.19
CA SER A 9 1.03 -8.72 15.59
C SER A 9 1.07 -9.95 14.67
N LEU A 10 0.39 -11.04 15.04
CA LEU A 10 0.29 -12.22 14.17
C LEU A 10 -0.59 -11.96 12.94
N ALA A 11 -1.67 -11.21 13.09
CA ALA A 11 -2.55 -10.81 11.99
C ALA A 11 -1.79 -9.91 10.98
N LEU A 12 -1.10 -8.88 11.47
CA LEU A 12 -0.25 -7.98 10.68
C LEU A 12 0.84 -8.75 9.92
N ASP A 13 1.52 -9.69 10.57
CA ASP A 13 2.49 -10.55 9.89
C ASP A 13 1.81 -11.38 8.79
N SER A 14 0.60 -11.89 9.01
CA SER A 14 -0.12 -12.65 7.99
C SER A 14 -0.57 -11.79 6.80
N GLU A 15 -1.03 -10.56 7.05
CA GLU A 15 -1.42 -9.61 6.02
C GLU A 15 -0.24 -9.18 5.16
N LEU A 16 0.92 -8.90 5.77
CA LEU A 16 2.16 -8.58 5.06
C LEU A 16 2.52 -9.69 4.06
N HIS A 17 2.53 -10.94 4.52
CA HIS A 17 2.88 -12.09 3.67
C HIS A 17 1.85 -12.30 2.55
N GLN A 18 0.55 -12.16 2.85
CA GLN A 18 -0.51 -12.30 1.87
C GLN A 18 -0.51 -11.18 0.82
N GLY A 19 -0.32 -9.93 1.25
CA GLY A 19 -0.25 -8.77 0.37
C GLY A 19 0.90 -8.89 -0.63
N ILE A 20 2.12 -9.14 -0.15
CA ILE A 20 3.29 -9.29 -1.03
C ILE A 20 3.12 -10.50 -1.95
N TRP A 21 2.58 -11.61 -1.46
CA TRP A 21 2.31 -12.79 -2.29
C TRP A 21 1.29 -12.51 -3.40
N SER A 22 0.22 -11.77 -3.10
CA SER A 22 -0.82 -11.43 -4.07
C SER A 22 -0.30 -10.52 -5.19
N GLU A 23 0.53 -9.54 -4.86
CA GLU A 23 1.20 -8.66 -5.84
C GLU A 23 2.22 -9.44 -6.68
N PHE A 24 2.97 -10.36 -6.06
CA PHE A 24 3.87 -11.23 -6.80
C PHE A 24 3.12 -12.12 -7.80
N GLN A 25 1.98 -12.68 -7.40
CA GLN A 25 1.16 -13.53 -8.26
C GLN A 25 0.51 -12.75 -9.41
N SER A 26 0.10 -11.50 -9.17
CA SER A 26 -0.52 -10.64 -10.21
C SER A 26 0.46 -10.31 -11.33
N GLN A 27 1.74 -10.05 -10.98
CA GLN A 27 2.77 -9.63 -11.94
C GLN A 27 3.50 -10.80 -12.61
N PHE A 28 3.95 -11.80 -11.84
CA PHE A 28 4.81 -12.88 -12.37
C PHE A 28 4.04 -14.12 -12.85
N LYS A 29 2.79 -14.33 -12.40
CA LYS A 29 1.94 -15.49 -12.71
C LYS A 29 2.71 -16.83 -12.79
N PRO A 30 3.41 -17.25 -11.72
CA PRO A 30 4.17 -18.48 -11.75
C PRO A 30 3.24 -19.69 -11.95
N VAL A 31 3.38 -20.40 -13.07
CA VAL A 31 2.59 -21.63 -13.37
C VAL A 31 3.25 -22.88 -12.78
N LYS A 32 4.58 -22.86 -12.61
CA LYS A 32 5.37 -23.98 -12.09
C LYS A 32 5.93 -23.64 -10.72
N TYR A 33 5.91 -24.61 -9.80
CA TYR A 33 6.50 -24.52 -8.45
C TYR A 33 5.98 -23.35 -7.59
N ILE A 34 4.66 -23.19 -7.55
CA ILE A 34 4.00 -22.09 -6.82
C ILE A 34 4.35 -22.11 -5.33
N ASP A 35 4.40 -23.30 -4.71
CA ASP A 35 4.69 -23.44 -3.28
C ASP A 35 6.14 -23.05 -2.96
N GLU A 36 7.07 -23.34 -3.86
CA GLU A 36 8.50 -23.09 -3.71
C GLU A 36 8.79 -21.60 -3.85
N TRP A 37 8.12 -20.92 -4.80
CA TRP A 37 8.16 -19.46 -4.91
C TRP A 37 7.56 -18.79 -3.67
N GLN A 38 6.44 -19.31 -3.15
CA GLN A 38 5.83 -18.82 -1.93
C GLN A 38 6.78 -18.95 -0.74
N LEU A 39 7.46 -20.10 -0.60
CA LEU A 39 8.45 -20.32 0.45
C LEU A 39 9.64 -19.36 0.34
N LEU A 40 10.18 -19.18 -0.87
CA LEU A 40 11.30 -18.28 -1.11
C LEU A 40 10.93 -16.86 -0.69
N LEU A 41 9.77 -16.37 -1.14
CA LEU A 41 9.29 -15.03 -0.83
C LEU A 41 9.05 -14.84 0.67
N HIS A 42 8.41 -15.81 1.34
CA HIS A 42 8.21 -15.78 2.79
C HIS A 42 9.55 -15.82 3.56
N THR A 43 10.55 -16.54 3.05
CA THR A 43 11.89 -16.59 3.63
C THR A 43 12.59 -15.25 3.51
N LEU A 44 12.53 -14.60 2.34
CA LEU A 44 13.07 -13.26 2.14
C LEU A 44 12.39 -12.26 3.07
N ILE A 45 11.04 -12.24 3.09
CA ILE A 45 10.28 -11.36 3.98
C ILE A 45 10.73 -11.57 5.42
N TYR A 46 10.81 -12.81 5.90
CA TYR A 46 11.26 -13.10 7.26
C TYR A 46 12.67 -12.56 7.52
N HIS A 47 13.63 -12.78 6.63
CA HIS A 47 15.00 -12.33 6.84
C HIS A 47 15.14 -10.80 6.86
N PHE A 48 14.40 -10.09 6.00
CA PHE A 48 14.43 -8.63 5.93
C PHE A 48 13.59 -7.94 7.00
N SER A 49 12.50 -8.57 7.46
CA SER A 49 11.58 -8.00 8.45
C SER A 49 11.96 -8.31 9.90
N THR A 50 12.78 -9.33 10.15
CA THR A 50 13.14 -9.72 11.52
C THR A 50 14.32 -8.96 12.06
N HIS A 51 14.11 -8.34 13.21
CA HIS A 51 15.14 -7.70 14.00
C HIS A 51 15.46 -8.52 15.24
N THR A 52 16.74 -8.61 15.58
CA THR A 52 17.23 -9.28 16.79
C THR A 52 17.59 -8.24 17.83
N SER A 53 16.95 -8.30 18.99
CA SER A 53 17.25 -7.46 20.16
C SER A 53 17.75 -8.33 21.32
N VAL A 54 18.32 -7.71 22.35
CA VAL A 54 18.73 -8.36 23.60
C VAL A 54 17.53 -9.04 24.30
N ALA A 55 16.34 -8.45 24.17
CA ALA A 55 15.11 -8.99 24.73
C ALA A 55 14.55 -10.21 23.95
N GLY A 56 15.02 -10.45 22.72
CA GLY A 56 14.50 -11.52 21.85
C GLY A 56 14.41 -11.09 20.38
N VAL A 57 13.67 -11.86 19.60
CA VAL A 57 13.46 -11.61 18.17
C VAL A 57 12.11 -10.94 17.97
N SER A 58 12.07 -9.89 17.16
CA SER A 58 10.84 -9.22 16.77
C SER A 58 10.64 -9.31 15.25
N THR A 59 9.48 -9.82 14.84
CA THR A 59 8.93 -9.71 13.48
C THR A 59 8.33 -8.33 13.25
N TYR A 60 8.01 -7.99 12.01
CA TYR A 60 7.38 -6.73 11.63
C TYR A 60 6.14 -6.40 12.47
N GLY A 61 5.15 -7.31 12.52
CA GLY A 61 3.93 -7.10 13.29
C GLY A 61 4.22 -6.98 14.79
N SER A 62 5.18 -7.76 15.30
CA SER A 62 5.54 -7.69 16.72
C SER A 62 6.24 -6.39 17.13
N GLN A 63 7.02 -5.77 16.23
CA GLN A 63 7.61 -4.45 16.48
C GLN A 63 6.53 -3.38 16.59
N LEU A 64 5.54 -3.40 15.69
CA LEU A 64 4.42 -2.46 15.68
C LEU A 64 3.53 -2.60 16.91
N SER A 65 3.25 -3.83 17.34
CA SER A 65 2.40 -4.09 18.51
C SER A 65 3.16 -4.07 19.84
N GLY A 66 4.48 -3.89 19.85
CA GLY A 66 5.31 -3.81 21.07
C GLY A 66 5.53 -5.16 21.79
N VAL A 67 5.66 -6.24 21.03
CA VAL A 67 5.79 -7.62 21.52
C VAL A 67 7.09 -8.25 20.99
N THR A 68 7.73 -9.10 21.78
CA THR A 68 8.98 -9.78 21.42
C THR A 68 8.89 -11.28 21.70
N TYR A 69 9.52 -12.08 20.83
CA TYR A 69 9.63 -13.53 21.02
C TYR A 69 10.95 -13.87 21.69
N ARG A 70 10.89 -14.54 22.85
CA ARG A 70 12.09 -14.93 23.60
C ARG A 70 12.68 -16.23 23.04
N THR A 71 13.30 -16.15 21.86
CA THR A 71 13.87 -17.29 21.14
C THR A 71 15.03 -16.90 20.24
N SER A 72 15.71 -17.89 19.63
CA SER A 72 16.67 -17.63 18.56
C SER A 72 15.96 -17.33 17.23
N LYS A 73 16.65 -16.62 16.34
CA LYS A 73 16.13 -16.29 14.99
C LYS A 73 15.79 -17.55 14.19
N SER A 74 16.56 -18.62 14.35
CA SER A 74 16.37 -19.88 13.61
C SER A 74 15.15 -20.67 14.08
N THR A 75 14.89 -20.72 15.39
CA THR A 75 13.70 -21.43 15.90
C THR A 75 12.41 -20.72 15.53
N LEU A 76 12.42 -19.38 15.56
CA LEU A 76 11.27 -18.59 15.14
C LEU A 76 11.03 -18.76 13.63
N PHE A 77 12.08 -18.76 12.80
CA PHE A 77 11.99 -19.04 11.36
C PHE A 77 11.35 -20.40 11.07
N LEU A 78 11.78 -21.42 11.83
CA LEU A 78 11.28 -22.77 11.67
C LEU A 78 9.78 -22.82 11.93
N VAL A 79 9.31 -22.19 13.01
CA VAL A 79 7.89 -22.20 13.38
C VAL A 79 7.02 -21.34 12.46
N THR A 80 7.51 -20.17 12.04
CA THR A 80 6.71 -19.21 11.26
C THR A 80 6.65 -19.56 9.78
N VAL A 81 7.79 -19.96 9.18
CA VAL A 81 7.90 -20.17 7.73
C VAL A 81 7.93 -21.66 7.40
N LEU A 82 8.88 -22.43 7.97
CA LEU A 82 9.10 -23.82 7.56
C LEU A 82 7.94 -24.75 7.95
N VAL A 83 7.43 -24.66 9.18
CA VAL A 83 6.34 -25.53 9.65
C VAL A 83 5.08 -25.32 8.80
N ARG A 84 4.77 -24.09 8.40
CA ARG A 84 3.63 -23.80 7.53
C ARG A 84 3.79 -24.47 6.16
N TYR A 85 4.99 -24.37 5.58
CA TYR A 85 5.31 -25.03 4.30
C TYR A 85 5.26 -26.56 4.39
N ILE A 86 5.90 -27.13 5.42
CA ILE A 86 5.91 -28.57 5.67
C ILE A 86 4.48 -29.08 5.86
N HIS A 87 3.64 -28.37 6.62
CA HIS A 87 2.25 -28.75 6.81
C HIS A 87 1.46 -28.77 5.48
N LYS A 88 1.68 -27.80 4.59
CA LYS A 88 1.05 -27.72 3.26
C LYS A 88 1.49 -28.86 2.33
N LYS A 89 2.80 -29.18 2.30
CA LYS A 89 3.31 -30.32 1.52
C LYS A 89 2.88 -31.66 2.11
N LEU A 90 2.87 -31.79 3.44
CA LEU A 90 2.48 -33.01 4.12
C LEU A 90 0.99 -33.29 3.93
N SER A 91 0.13 -32.27 4.03
CA SER A 91 -1.32 -32.44 3.83
C SER A 91 -1.63 -32.87 2.40
N THR A 92 -1.00 -32.26 1.39
CA THR A 92 -1.19 -32.64 -0.02
C THR A 92 -0.69 -34.06 -0.31
N LEU A 93 0.46 -34.45 0.26
CA LEU A 93 1.00 -35.82 0.14
C LEU A 93 0.14 -36.87 0.85
N LEU A 94 -0.34 -36.58 2.07
CA LEU A 94 -1.19 -37.51 2.82
C LEU A 94 -2.56 -37.67 2.17
N VAL A 95 -3.15 -36.59 1.64
CA VAL A 95 -4.44 -36.67 0.95
C VAL A 95 -4.34 -37.45 -0.35
N ARG A 96 -3.21 -37.34 -1.07
CA ARG A 96 -2.96 -38.14 -2.28
C ARG A 96 -2.88 -39.65 -2.00
N ARG A 97 -2.55 -40.05 -0.76
CA ARG A 97 -2.45 -41.46 -0.37
C ARG A 97 -3.72 -41.88 0.39
N GLU A 98 -4.68 -42.44 -0.35
CA GLU A 98 -6.06 -42.72 0.12
C GLU A 98 -6.17 -43.46 1.47
N GLY A 99 -5.20 -44.31 1.81
CA GLY A 99 -5.20 -45.06 3.08
C GLY A 99 -5.02 -44.20 4.34
N TYR A 100 -4.37 -43.04 4.27
CA TYR A 100 -4.08 -42.19 5.43
C TYR A 100 -5.08 -41.05 5.62
N ALA A 101 -6.05 -40.88 4.73
CA ALA A 101 -7.02 -39.80 4.79
C ALA A 101 -7.90 -39.87 6.05
N LYS A 102 -8.28 -41.07 6.51
CA LYS A 102 -9.07 -41.27 7.74
C LYS A 102 -8.26 -40.88 8.99
N LEU A 103 -7.01 -41.32 9.07
CA LEU A 103 -6.08 -40.99 10.15
C LEU A 103 -5.80 -39.49 10.20
N TYR A 104 -5.58 -38.86 9.05
CA TYR A 104 -5.39 -37.41 8.95
C TYR A 104 -6.59 -36.63 9.48
N ARG A 105 -7.83 -37.02 9.13
CA ARG A 105 -9.03 -36.36 9.64
C ARG A 105 -9.17 -36.48 11.15
N VAL A 106 -8.86 -37.65 11.72
CA VAL A 106 -8.88 -37.85 13.17
C VAL A 106 -7.80 -37.00 13.84
N ALA A 107 -6.56 -37.06 13.33
CA ALA A 107 -5.46 -36.24 13.84
C ALA A 107 -5.74 -34.73 13.75
N ALA A 108 -6.37 -34.26 12.68
CA ALA A 108 -6.78 -32.88 12.52
C ALA A 108 -7.82 -32.48 13.59
N LYS A 109 -8.82 -33.33 13.86
CA LYS A 109 -9.79 -33.09 14.95
C LYS A 109 -9.09 -32.97 16.31
N TRP A 110 -8.16 -33.86 16.61
CA TRP A 110 -7.37 -33.80 17.85
C TRP A 110 -6.53 -32.54 17.92
N TYR A 111 -5.89 -32.16 16.82
CA TYR A 111 -5.11 -30.92 16.74
C TYR A 111 -5.99 -29.69 16.98
N HIS A 112 -7.18 -29.60 16.37
CA HIS A 112 -8.10 -28.48 16.60
C HIS A 112 -8.62 -28.44 18.04
N CYS A 113 -8.89 -29.60 18.65
CA CYS A 113 -9.27 -29.64 20.06
C CYS A 113 -8.13 -29.15 20.97
N TYR A 114 -6.89 -29.56 20.66
CA TYR A 114 -5.71 -29.10 21.38
C TYR A 114 -5.43 -27.61 21.16
N ASP A 115 -5.65 -27.10 19.96
CA ASP A 115 -5.53 -25.69 19.63
C ASP A 115 -6.56 -24.84 20.38
N LEU A 116 -7.81 -25.29 20.45
CA LEU A 116 -8.86 -24.66 21.25
C LEU A 116 -8.51 -24.67 22.75
N ALA A 117 -8.00 -25.78 23.27
CA ALA A 117 -7.53 -25.85 24.66
C ALA A 117 -6.34 -24.91 24.90
N ASN A 118 -5.41 -24.82 23.95
CA ASN A 118 -4.28 -23.88 24.03
C ASN A 118 -4.75 -22.43 23.97
N PHE A 119 -5.73 -22.11 23.13
CA PHE A 119 -6.33 -20.79 23.03
C PHE A 119 -7.07 -20.39 24.32
N LEU A 120 -7.85 -21.29 24.92
CA LEU A 120 -8.47 -21.05 26.23
C LEU A 120 -7.41 -20.86 27.32
N SER A 121 -6.36 -21.67 27.30
CA SER A 121 -5.22 -21.50 28.22
C SER A 121 -4.47 -20.19 27.98
N PHE A 122 -4.40 -19.72 26.74
CA PHE A 122 -3.77 -18.45 26.36
C PHE A 122 -4.59 -17.25 26.86
N LEU A 123 -5.92 -17.33 26.76
CA LEU A 123 -6.83 -16.35 27.35
C LEU A 123 -6.66 -16.28 28.87
N ALA A 124 -6.48 -17.41 29.55
CA ALA A 124 -6.21 -17.44 30.98
C ALA A 124 -4.79 -16.92 31.32
N ARG A 125 -3.76 -17.41 30.63
CA ARG A 125 -2.34 -17.09 30.85
C ARG A 125 -1.63 -16.84 29.50
N PRO A 126 -1.21 -15.59 29.20
CA PRO A 126 -0.65 -15.21 27.91
C PRO A 126 0.82 -15.62 27.76
N LEU A 127 1.07 -16.92 27.55
CA LEU A 127 2.42 -17.48 27.44
C LEU A 127 2.75 -17.96 26.01
N PHE A 128 1.83 -18.72 25.41
CA PHE A 128 2.04 -19.39 24.13
C PHE A 128 0.89 -19.13 23.17
N LEU A 129 1.20 -18.58 22.00
CA LEU A 129 0.20 -18.15 21.01
C LEU A 129 -0.42 -19.33 20.24
N SER A 130 0.31 -20.44 20.08
CA SER A 130 -0.20 -21.64 19.41
C SER A 130 0.42 -22.92 19.99
N PRO A 131 -0.22 -24.09 19.77
CA PRO A 131 0.33 -25.42 20.03
C PRO A 131 1.79 -25.60 19.59
N ILE A 132 2.12 -25.10 18.40
CA ILE A 132 3.45 -25.24 17.79
C ILE A 132 4.45 -24.37 18.56
N HIS A 133 4.06 -23.14 18.92
CA HIS A 133 4.91 -22.28 19.73
C HIS A 133 5.15 -22.88 21.12
N ARG A 134 4.16 -23.59 21.69
CA ARG A 134 4.32 -24.33 22.95
C ARG A 134 5.28 -25.51 22.81
N LEU A 135 5.21 -26.26 21.72
CA LEU A 135 6.12 -27.39 21.45
C LEU A 135 7.59 -26.93 21.35
N PHE A 136 7.83 -25.80 20.70
CA PHE A 136 9.16 -25.20 20.54
C PHE A 136 9.54 -24.27 21.71
N GLY A 137 8.73 -24.17 22.75
CA GLY A 137 9.02 -23.34 23.93
C GLY A 137 9.09 -21.83 23.66
N ILE A 138 8.50 -21.36 22.56
CA ILE A 138 8.54 -19.96 22.11
C ILE A 138 7.58 -19.14 22.96
N ARG A 139 8.13 -18.32 23.87
CA ARG A 139 7.35 -17.42 24.71
C ARG A 139 7.21 -16.06 24.06
N CYS A 140 5.98 -15.57 24.00
CA CYS A 140 5.65 -14.24 23.53
C CYS A 140 5.61 -13.30 24.74
N VAL A 141 6.63 -12.45 24.87
CA VAL A 141 6.80 -11.55 26.01
C VAL A 141 6.54 -10.12 25.52
N ARG A 142 6.06 -9.27 26.41
CA ARG A 142 5.95 -7.84 26.10
C ARG A 142 7.36 -7.28 25.98
N ALA A 143 7.63 -6.45 24.97
CA ALA A 143 8.90 -5.71 24.92
C ALA A 143 9.01 -4.63 26.02
N LEU A 144 8.06 -4.59 26.96
CA LEU A 144 7.64 -3.42 27.73
C LEU A 144 7.70 -3.66 29.24
N ASP A 145 8.73 -4.36 29.69
CA ASP A 145 9.25 -4.15 31.05
C ASP A 145 10.19 -2.93 31.09
N ASP A 146 10.26 -2.17 29.99
CA ASP A 146 10.95 -0.88 29.94
C ASP A 146 10.03 0.24 30.47
N PRO A 147 10.46 1.05 31.45
CA PRO A 147 9.70 2.20 31.98
C PRO A 147 9.41 3.27 30.91
N ASN A 148 10.01 3.14 29.73
CA ASN A 148 9.87 4.03 28.60
C ASN A 148 8.74 3.63 27.62
N PHE A 149 7.77 2.78 27.98
CA PHE A 149 6.67 2.40 27.08
C PHE A 149 5.89 3.61 26.55
N TYR A 150 5.55 4.55 27.44
CA TYR A 150 4.84 5.77 27.04
C TYR A 150 5.73 6.61 26.11
N LEU A 151 7.01 6.75 26.48
CA LEU A 151 8.02 7.46 25.71
C LEU A 151 8.17 6.88 24.29
N SER A 152 8.30 5.55 24.17
CA SER A 152 8.45 4.83 22.91
C SER A 152 7.18 4.84 22.07
N THR A 153 5.99 4.84 22.68
CA THR A 153 4.73 5.02 21.96
C THR A 153 4.66 6.44 21.37
N VAL A 154 5.00 7.46 22.17
CA VAL A 154 5.08 8.85 21.70
C VAL A 154 6.15 8.99 20.60
N TYR A 155 7.33 8.40 20.78
CA TYR A 155 8.38 8.41 19.75
C TYR A 155 7.96 7.69 18.47
N SER A 156 7.23 6.57 18.55
CA SER A 156 6.73 5.89 17.34
C SER A 156 5.73 6.75 16.56
N GLY A 157 4.87 7.50 17.26
CA GLY A 157 3.98 8.48 16.64
C GLY A 157 4.75 9.64 16.00
N LEU A 158 5.78 10.15 16.68
CA LEU A 158 6.65 11.20 16.15
C LEU A 158 7.47 10.73 14.96
N GLU A 159 8.01 9.51 14.97
CA GLU A 159 8.75 8.91 13.85
C GLU A 159 7.85 8.74 12.62
N PHE A 160 6.61 8.30 12.82
CA PHE A 160 5.63 8.18 11.74
C PHE A 160 5.28 9.55 11.14
N GLN A 161 5.00 10.55 11.99
CA GLN A 161 4.74 11.92 11.55
C GLN A 161 5.95 12.52 10.81
N ASN A 162 7.16 12.32 11.33
CA ASN A 162 8.39 12.80 10.70
C ASN A 162 8.64 12.13 9.35
N ARG A 163 8.36 10.82 9.21
CA ARG A 163 8.44 10.13 7.92
C ARG A 163 7.42 10.66 6.92
N GLN A 164 6.19 10.91 7.34
CA GLN A 164 5.17 11.49 6.46
C GLN A 164 5.54 12.91 6.02
N LEU A 165 6.05 13.72 6.94
CA LEU A 165 6.51 15.07 6.63
C LEU A 165 7.70 15.05 5.68
N MET A 166 8.65 14.13 5.89
CA MET A 166 9.76 13.91 4.97
C MET A 166 9.29 13.46 3.59
N TRP A 167 8.34 12.52 3.50
CA TRP A 167 7.79 12.08 2.22
C TRP A 167 7.05 13.20 1.49
N ASN A 168 6.26 14.00 2.21
CA ASN A 168 5.59 15.17 1.64
C ASN A 168 6.61 16.21 1.14
N ALA A 169 7.63 16.53 1.93
CA ALA A 169 8.69 17.45 1.54
C ALA A 169 9.48 16.93 0.33
N LEU A 170 9.75 15.61 0.27
CA LEU A 170 10.41 14.99 -0.87
C LEU A 170 9.54 15.04 -2.12
N LEU A 171 8.23 14.76 -2.00
CA LEU A 171 7.29 14.85 -3.11
C LEU A 171 7.15 16.30 -3.60
N GLU A 172 7.13 17.27 -2.71
CA GLU A 172 7.11 18.70 -3.06
C GLU A 172 8.39 19.13 -3.77
N LEU A 173 9.56 18.71 -3.26
CA LEU A 173 10.84 18.93 -3.91
C LEU A 173 10.89 18.31 -5.31
N LEU A 174 10.42 17.08 -5.45
CA LEU A 174 10.37 16.38 -6.73
C LEU A 174 9.38 17.04 -7.70
N ASN A 175 8.22 17.47 -7.22
CA ASN A 175 7.23 18.18 -8.02
C ASN A 175 7.75 19.54 -8.50
N ALA A 176 8.35 20.32 -7.59
CA ALA A 176 8.87 21.65 -7.87
C ALA A 176 10.11 21.62 -8.77
N ASN A 177 11.05 20.70 -8.53
CA ASN A 177 12.37 20.74 -9.17
C ASN A 177 12.56 19.71 -10.30
N PHE A 178 12.02 18.50 -10.18
CA PHE A 178 12.28 17.43 -11.15
C PHE A 178 11.20 17.33 -12.22
N PHE A 179 9.92 17.30 -11.83
CA PHE A 179 8.80 17.13 -12.76
C PHE A 179 8.42 18.43 -13.49
N ASN A 180 8.72 19.59 -12.90
CA ASN A 180 8.59 20.88 -13.57
C ASN A 180 9.82 21.29 -14.39
N SER A 181 10.86 20.44 -14.47
CA SER A 181 12.01 20.75 -15.32
C SER A 181 11.57 20.81 -16.79
N HIS A 182 11.84 21.94 -17.44
CA HIS A 182 11.52 22.22 -18.84
C HIS A 182 12.07 21.19 -19.85
N PHE A 183 12.88 20.23 -19.40
CA PHE A 183 13.43 19.16 -20.23
C PHE A 183 12.37 18.16 -20.70
N PHE A 184 11.35 17.85 -19.90
CA PHE A 184 10.32 16.86 -20.26
C PHE A 184 9.03 17.46 -20.82
N SER A 185 8.83 18.78 -20.71
CA SER A 185 7.61 19.46 -21.17
C SER A 185 7.90 20.38 -22.36
N LYS A 186 8.39 19.83 -23.47
CA LYS A 186 8.19 20.46 -24.79
C LYS A 186 6.80 20.06 -25.31
N ARG A 187 5.74 20.50 -24.63
CA ARG A 187 4.41 20.51 -25.27
C ARG A 187 4.47 21.57 -26.37
N SER A 188 4.56 21.13 -27.62
CA SER A 188 4.38 22.04 -28.74
C SER A 188 2.95 22.58 -28.69
N LEU A 189 2.83 23.90 -28.56
CA LEU A 189 1.56 24.58 -28.67
C LEU A 189 1.18 24.57 -30.16
N VAL A 190 0.32 23.62 -30.53
CA VAL A 190 -0.13 23.44 -31.91
C VAL A 190 -1.42 24.23 -32.11
N LYS A 191 -1.42 25.10 -33.12
CA LYS A 191 -2.61 25.79 -33.61
C LYS A 191 -3.53 24.78 -34.33
N ASN A 192 -4.84 24.94 -34.20
CA ASN A 192 -5.79 24.16 -34.98
C ASN A 192 -5.58 24.34 -36.48
N ALA A 193 -5.59 23.23 -37.23
CA ALA A 193 -5.46 23.24 -38.69
C ALA A 193 -6.63 23.95 -39.39
N ARG A 194 -7.82 23.97 -38.75
CA ARG A 194 -9.02 24.67 -39.23
C ARG A 194 -9.55 25.57 -38.12
N PRO A 195 -9.97 26.81 -38.43
CA PRO A 195 -10.63 27.66 -37.45
C PRO A 195 -11.98 27.05 -37.07
N THR A 196 -12.25 26.95 -35.77
CA THR A 196 -13.55 26.46 -35.26
C THR A 196 -14.62 27.54 -35.37
N GLY A 197 -15.85 27.11 -35.70
CA GLY A 197 -17.04 27.97 -35.72
C GLY A 197 -17.56 28.28 -34.30
N PRO A 198 -18.65 29.07 -34.19
CA PRO A 198 -19.21 29.47 -32.89
C PRO A 198 -19.84 28.32 -32.09
N GLU A 199 -20.21 27.23 -32.77
CA GLU A 199 -20.88 26.06 -32.17
C GLU A 199 -19.92 25.02 -31.58
N GLU A 200 -18.61 25.15 -31.82
CA GLU A 200 -17.60 24.21 -31.36
C GLU A 200 -16.54 24.92 -30.51
N CYS A 201 -16.11 24.27 -29.42
CA CYS A 201 -15.01 24.78 -28.61
C CYS A 201 -13.67 24.63 -29.36
N ALA A 202 -12.92 25.73 -29.45
CA ALA A 202 -11.59 25.75 -30.06
C ALA A 202 -10.52 24.85 -29.39
N LYS A 203 -10.80 24.28 -28.20
CA LYS A 203 -9.86 23.40 -27.48
C LYS A 203 -10.31 21.94 -27.45
N CYS A 204 -11.51 21.65 -26.96
CA CYS A 204 -12.02 20.27 -26.86
C CYS A 204 -12.79 19.81 -28.11
N ARG A 205 -13.20 20.72 -28.99
CA ARG A 205 -14.05 20.47 -30.18
C ARG A 205 -15.44 19.90 -29.89
N ASP A 206 -15.87 19.97 -28.64
CA ASP A 206 -17.24 19.67 -28.24
C ASP A 206 -18.10 20.94 -28.20
N VAL A 207 -19.42 20.76 -28.09
CA VAL A 207 -20.38 21.85 -27.87
C VAL A 207 -19.99 22.61 -26.59
N PRO A 208 -19.85 23.94 -26.65
CA PRO A 208 -19.27 24.69 -25.55
C PRO A 208 -20.22 24.78 -24.35
N ASN A 209 -19.79 24.23 -23.22
CA ASN A 209 -20.49 24.40 -21.94
C ASN A 209 -20.05 25.72 -21.26
N ASN A 210 -21.01 26.60 -20.96
CA ASN A 210 -20.78 27.99 -20.54
C ASN A 210 -19.81 28.72 -21.48
N PRO A 211 -20.29 29.20 -22.64
CA PRO A 211 -19.42 29.64 -23.72
C PRO A 211 -18.82 31.03 -23.47
N TYR A 212 -17.52 31.16 -23.73
CA TYR A 212 -16.75 32.40 -23.67
C TYR A 212 -16.14 32.70 -25.04
N SER A 213 -16.21 33.95 -25.46
CA SER A 213 -15.54 34.45 -26.67
C SER A 213 -14.21 35.11 -26.33
N THR A 214 -13.16 34.80 -27.09
CA THR A 214 -11.83 35.41 -26.92
C THR A 214 -11.67 36.72 -27.69
N SER A 215 -10.97 37.69 -27.12
CA SER A 215 -10.73 39.01 -27.75
C SER A 215 -9.80 38.98 -28.97
N CYS A 216 -8.98 37.93 -29.12
CA CYS A 216 -7.99 37.85 -30.19
C CYS A 216 -8.57 37.45 -31.56
N CYS A 217 -9.55 36.55 -31.60
CA CYS A 217 -10.11 36.03 -32.86
C CYS A 217 -11.61 35.70 -32.77
N GLY A 218 -12.27 36.06 -31.67
CA GLY A 218 -13.69 35.78 -31.47
C GLY A 218 -14.05 34.31 -31.28
N ALA A 219 -13.06 33.42 -31.09
CA ALA A 219 -13.31 32.00 -30.98
C ALA A 219 -14.02 31.63 -29.67
N THR A 220 -14.94 30.66 -29.74
CA THR A 220 -15.70 30.16 -28.59
C THR A 220 -14.92 29.07 -27.85
N TYR A 221 -14.92 29.16 -26.52
CA TYR A 221 -14.36 28.16 -25.62
C TYR A 221 -15.35 27.81 -24.50
N CYS A 222 -15.26 26.60 -23.95
CA CYS A 222 -15.87 26.28 -22.66
C CYS A 222 -15.18 27.07 -21.54
N TYR A 223 -15.87 27.32 -20.43
CA TYR A 223 -15.31 27.99 -19.25
C TYR A 223 -13.96 27.39 -18.79
N VAL A 224 -13.88 26.07 -18.60
CA VAL A 224 -12.64 25.41 -18.17
C VAL A 224 -11.55 25.50 -19.25
N CYS A 225 -11.95 25.38 -20.51
CA CYS A 225 -11.01 25.43 -21.63
C CYS A 225 -10.37 26.80 -21.77
N VAL A 226 -11.15 27.88 -21.59
CA VAL A 226 -10.65 29.25 -21.72
C VAL A 226 -9.71 29.61 -20.58
N LEU A 227 -9.98 29.17 -19.34
CA LEU A 227 -9.09 29.38 -18.20
C LEU A 227 -7.71 28.78 -18.44
N ILE A 228 -7.65 27.55 -18.93
CA ILE A 228 -6.38 26.90 -19.24
C ILE A 228 -5.67 27.61 -20.40
N SER A 229 -6.41 28.08 -21.42
CA SER A 229 -5.82 28.82 -22.54
C SER A 229 -5.29 30.20 -22.13
N LEU A 230 -5.92 30.86 -21.15
CA LEU A 230 -5.45 32.12 -20.55
C LEU A 230 -4.19 31.90 -19.71
N ASP A 231 -4.14 30.83 -18.91
CA ASP A 231 -2.98 30.45 -18.10
C ASP A 231 -1.74 30.16 -18.98
N ILE A 232 -1.95 29.49 -20.10
CA ILE A 232 -0.90 29.18 -21.08
C ILE A 232 -0.56 30.39 -21.99
N LYS A 233 -1.37 31.46 -21.96
CA LYS A 233 -1.27 32.63 -22.86
C LYS A 233 -1.21 32.25 -24.34
N PHE A 234 -1.94 31.20 -24.72
CA PHE A 234 -1.97 30.69 -26.10
C PHE A 234 -3.39 30.42 -26.58
N CYS A 235 -3.74 31.03 -27.71
CA CYS A 235 -5.01 30.75 -28.38
C CYS A 235 -4.86 29.59 -29.36
N ASN A 236 -5.59 28.49 -29.10
CA ASN A 236 -5.58 27.30 -29.96
C ASN A 236 -6.17 27.57 -31.36
N ASN A 237 -7.04 28.57 -31.51
CA ASN A 237 -7.69 28.87 -32.78
C ASN A 237 -6.82 29.72 -33.72
N CYS A 238 -6.31 30.87 -33.26
CA CYS A 238 -5.52 31.77 -34.10
C CYS A 238 -4.00 31.58 -33.97
N GLY A 239 -3.53 30.96 -32.88
CA GLY A 239 -2.12 30.79 -32.56
C GLY A 239 -1.47 32.01 -31.89
N ASN A 240 -2.26 32.99 -31.41
CA ASN A 240 -1.74 34.16 -30.72
C ASN A 240 -1.08 33.76 -29.39
N ARG A 241 0.11 34.33 -29.10
CA ARG A 241 0.94 34.08 -27.91
C ARG A 241 1.01 35.27 -26.94
N GLY A 242 0.12 36.25 -27.10
CA GLY A 242 0.03 37.43 -26.23
C GLY A 242 -1.06 37.28 -25.16
N ASP A 243 -1.12 38.24 -24.24
CA ASP A 243 -2.23 38.36 -23.30
C ASP A 243 -3.53 38.66 -24.06
N PHE A 244 -4.51 37.76 -23.96
CA PHE A 244 -5.85 37.95 -24.50
C PHE A 244 -6.87 37.82 -23.38
N SER A 245 -8.03 38.44 -23.55
CA SER A 245 -9.13 38.37 -22.58
C SER A 245 -10.27 37.53 -23.14
N ALA A 246 -11.11 37.01 -22.26
CA ALA A 246 -12.30 36.25 -22.62
C ALA A 246 -13.52 36.88 -21.97
N ILE A 247 -14.59 37.03 -22.74
CA ILE A 247 -15.85 37.61 -22.30
C ILE A 247 -16.91 36.51 -22.38
N PRO A 248 -17.75 36.31 -21.34
CA PRO A 248 -18.84 35.35 -21.42
C PRO A 248 -19.88 35.84 -22.44
N LEU A 249 -20.37 34.93 -23.28
CA LEU A 249 -21.36 35.25 -24.31
C LEU A 249 -22.74 35.62 -23.73
N TYR A 250 -22.98 35.29 -22.46
CA TYR A 250 -24.19 35.63 -21.73
C TYR A 250 -24.07 36.93 -20.92
N ALA A 251 -22.94 37.65 -20.97
CA ALA A 251 -22.88 38.98 -20.37
C ALA A 251 -23.69 39.98 -21.20
N PRO A 252 -24.51 40.83 -20.56
CA PRO A 252 -25.15 41.94 -21.25
C PRO A 252 -24.08 42.87 -21.85
N PRO A 253 -24.35 43.51 -23.00
CA PRO A 253 -23.44 44.49 -23.56
C PRO A 253 -23.17 45.56 -22.49
N ARG A 254 -21.89 45.80 -22.20
CA ARG A 254 -21.51 46.91 -21.32
C ARG A 254 -22.00 48.19 -21.99
N LEU A 255 -23.02 48.82 -21.40
CA LEU A 255 -23.41 50.19 -21.73
C LEU A 255 -22.17 51.05 -21.48
N THR A 256 -21.55 51.51 -22.56
CA THR A 256 -20.47 52.49 -22.53
C THR A 256 -21.08 53.82 -22.14
N GLU A 257 -20.73 54.33 -20.95
CA GLU A 257 -20.74 55.78 -20.66
C GLU A 257 -19.54 56.46 -21.32
#